data_AF-A0A2V9GYH3-F1
#
_entry.id   AF-A0A2V9GYH3-F1
#
_cell.length_a   1.000
_cell.length_b   1.000
_cell.length_c   1.000
_cell.angle_alpha   90.00
_cell.angle_beta   90.00
_cell.angle_gamma   90.00
#
_symmetry.space_group_name_H-M   'P 1'
#
loop_
_entity.id
_entity.type
_entity.pdbx_description
1 polymer ?
#
loop_
_entity_poly.entity_id
_entity_poly.type
_entity_poly.pdbx_seq_one_letter_code
_entity_poly.pdbx_strand_id
1 'polypeptide(L)'
;MFFFRGYQGTHETISPAANIAFVATPATLQGDFTAIASPACNNGKQVTLKARFANNKVPGGSLNSVALAMLKFLPLSNDPCGQLTYSIPGRDHDNQETGRVDWNRSATHSIFAWYFVTDFEHPPIFNNNLLNASTDPSVDLADLLPLSVQLSSRNTHAECSG
;
A
#
# COMPACT_ATOMS: atom_id res chain seq x y z
N MET A 1 18.56 26.99 30.08
CA MET A 1 18.50 25.96 29.02
C MET A 1 17.04 25.63 28.80
N PHE A 2 16.61 25.58 27.54
CA PHE A 2 15.25 25.19 27.16
C PHE A 2 15.34 23.96 26.27
N PHE A 3 14.43 23.01 26.46
CA PHE A 3 14.33 21.86 25.59
C PHE A 3 12.88 21.42 25.50
N PHE A 4 12.53 20.78 24.38
CA PHE A 4 11.29 20.05 24.24
C PHE A 4 11.50 18.78 23.44
N ARG A 5 10.61 17.81 23.66
CA ARG A 5 10.45 16.62 22.84
C ARG A 5 8.97 16.46 22.52
N GLY A 6 8.68 16.17 21.26
CA GLY A 6 7.35 15.80 20.79
C GLY A 6 7.38 14.38 20.24
N TYR A 7 6.29 13.66 20.45
CA TYR A 7 6.01 12.38 19.81
C TYR A 7 4.57 12.42 19.32
N GLN A 8 4.34 11.98 18.08
CA GLN A 8 3.02 11.77 17.51
C GLN A 8 3.01 10.40 16.82
N GLY A 9 2.10 9.52 17.24
CA GLY A 9 1.79 8.29 16.55
C GLY A 9 0.45 8.43 15.83
N THR A 10 0.42 8.12 14.54
CA THR A 10 -0.80 8.15 13.71
C THR A 10 -1.06 6.75 13.15
N HIS A 11 -2.26 6.23 13.40
CA HIS A 11 -2.73 4.97 12.83
C HIS A 11 -3.86 5.26 11.85
N GLU A 12 -3.64 4.94 10.59
CA GLU A 12 -4.64 5.11 9.54
C GLU A 12 -5.12 3.76 9.03
N THR A 13 -6.43 3.63 8.86
CA THR A 13 -7.04 2.48 8.19
C THR A 13 -7.90 3.00 7.08
N ILE A 14 -7.52 2.67 5.86
CA ILE A 14 -8.16 3.18 4.65
C ILE A 14 -8.89 2.00 4.00
N SER A 15 -10.17 2.20 3.67
CA SER A 15 -10.89 1.29 2.78
C SER A 15 -11.08 2.00 1.44
N PRO A 16 -10.17 1.83 0.47
CA PRO A 16 -10.26 2.50 -0.82
C PRO A 16 -11.48 2.04 -1.62
N ALA A 17 -11.73 2.73 -2.73
CA ALA A 17 -12.84 2.46 -3.64
C ALA A 17 -12.82 1.01 -4.14
N ALA A 18 -14.01 0.52 -4.49
CA ALA A 18 -14.22 -0.85 -4.93
C ALA A 18 -13.53 -1.09 -6.29
N ASN A 19 -12.58 -2.03 -6.33
CA ASN A 19 -11.93 -2.50 -7.54
C ASN A 19 -12.79 -3.57 -8.20
N ILE A 20 -12.77 -3.62 -9.54
CA ILE A 20 -13.43 -4.66 -10.32
C ILE A 20 -12.37 -5.58 -10.90
N ALA A 21 -12.48 -6.88 -10.64
CA ALA A 21 -11.71 -7.93 -11.29
C ALA A 21 -12.65 -8.94 -11.96
N PHE A 22 -12.14 -9.66 -12.94
CA PHE A 22 -12.82 -10.79 -13.55
C PHE A 22 -12.08 -12.07 -13.16
N VAL A 23 -12.75 -12.91 -12.38
CA VAL A 23 -12.21 -14.15 -11.81
C VAL A 23 -12.94 -15.37 -12.36
N ALA A 24 -12.43 -16.56 -12.06
CA ALA A 24 -13.09 -17.80 -12.46
C ALA A 24 -14.46 -17.96 -11.76
N THR A 25 -15.43 -18.51 -12.50
CA THR A 25 -16.70 -18.96 -11.94
C THR A 25 -16.62 -20.46 -11.58
N PRO A 26 -17.55 -20.98 -10.77
CA PRO A 26 -17.64 -22.42 -10.51
C PRO A 26 -17.76 -23.27 -11.79
N ALA A 27 -18.43 -22.75 -12.83
CA ALA A 27 -18.57 -23.41 -14.12
C ALA A 27 -17.23 -23.46 -14.88
N THR A 28 -16.50 -22.34 -14.89
CA THR A 28 -15.17 -22.23 -15.50
C THR A 28 -14.17 -23.21 -14.88
N LEU A 29 -14.23 -23.40 -13.55
CA LEU A 29 -13.39 -24.37 -12.84
C LEU A 29 -13.66 -25.82 -13.23
N GLN A 30 -14.85 -26.12 -13.73
CA GLN A 30 -15.25 -27.44 -14.23
C GLN A 30 -15.02 -27.58 -15.74
N GLY A 31 -14.44 -26.56 -16.38
CA GLY A 31 -14.17 -26.54 -17.82
C GLY A 31 -15.34 -26.05 -18.68
N ASP A 32 -16.40 -25.50 -18.09
CA ASP A 32 -17.51 -24.91 -18.84
C ASP A 32 -17.32 -23.39 -18.99
N PHE A 33 -17.04 -22.94 -20.21
CA PHE A 33 -16.82 -21.53 -20.55
C PHE A 33 -18.02 -20.93 -21.31
N THR A 34 -19.16 -21.62 -21.38
CA THR A 34 -20.33 -21.15 -22.17
C THR A 34 -20.84 -19.79 -21.75
N ALA A 35 -21.00 -19.56 -20.44
CA ALA A 35 -21.49 -18.29 -19.90
C ALA A 35 -20.46 -17.17 -20.11
N ILE A 36 -19.20 -17.38 -19.71
CA ILE A 36 -18.15 -16.36 -19.79
C ILE A 36 -17.77 -16.01 -21.24
N ALA A 37 -17.98 -16.92 -22.19
CA ALA A 37 -17.73 -16.69 -23.60
C ALA A 37 -18.94 -16.07 -24.35
N SER A 38 -20.08 -15.94 -23.67
CA SER A 38 -21.32 -15.44 -24.27
C SER A 38 -21.23 -13.96 -24.67
N PRO A 39 -22.08 -13.49 -25.62
CA PRO A 39 -22.18 -12.08 -25.97
C PRO A 39 -22.43 -11.15 -24.77
N ALA A 40 -23.17 -11.61 -23.76
CA ALA A 40 -23.47 -10.84 -22.56
C ALA A 40 -22.20 -10.45 -21.78
N CYS A 41 -21.18 -11.30 -21.82
CA CYS A 41 -19.91 -11.10 -21.10
C CYS A 41 -18.78 -10.54 -21.98
N ASN A 42 -19.00 -10.42 -23.29
CA ASN A 42 -17.96 -10.08 -24.27
C ASN A 42 -18.40 -8.94 -25.21
N ASN A 43 -19.05 -7.92 -24.67
CA ASN A 43 -19.47 -6.72 -25.40
C ASN A 43 -20.27 -7.04 -26.70
N GLY A 44 -21.22 -7.96 -26.60
CA GLY A 44 -22.07 -8.39 -27.71
C GLY A 44 -21.44 -9.42 -28.66
N LYS A 45 -20.19 -9.84 -28.43
CA LYS A 45 -19.50 -10.82 -29.29
C LYS A 45 -19.50 -12.21 -28.67
N GLN A 46 -19.94 -13.22 -29.42
CA GLN A 46 -19.73 -14.62 -29.02
C GLN A 46 -18.24 -14.97 -29.18
N VAL A 47 -17.62 -15.45 -28.11
CA VAL A 47 -16.27 -16.03 -28.17
C VAL A 47 -16.42 -17.54 -28.32
N THR A 48 -15.72 -18.12 -29.29
CA THR A 48 -15.71 -19.58 -29.48
C THR A 48 -14.31 -20.10 -29.18
N LEU A 49 -14.20 -21.10 -28.30
CA LEU A 49 -12.94 -21.79 -28.06
C LEU A 49 -12.38 -22.35 -29.38
N LYS A 50 -11.04 -22.33 -29.52
CA LYS A 50 -10.36 -22.83 -30.73
C LYS A 50 -10.62 -24.32 -30.95
N ALA A 51 -10.31 -24.80 -32.15
CA ALA A 51 -10.50 -26.18 -32.58
C ALA A 51 -10.07 -27.20 -31.49
N ARG A 52 -10.88 -28.25 -31.32
CA ARG A 52 -10.85 -29.32 -30.28
C ARG A 52 -11.79 -29.14 -29.08
N PHE A 53 -12.40 -27.97 -28.91
CA PHE A 53 -13.40 -27.75 -27.86
C PHE A 53 -14.76 -27.40 -28.48
N ALA A 54 -15.73 -28.30 -28.32
CA ALA A 54 -17.11 -28.07 -28.77
C ALA A 54 -17.89 -27.34 -27.69
N ASN A 55 -18.82 -26.47 -28.11
CA ASN A 55 -19.75 -25.77 -27.22
C ASN A 55 -19.09 -24.99 -26.06
N ASN A 56 -17.89 -24.46 -26.26
CA ASN A 56 -17.12 -23.76 -25.21
C ASN A 56 -16.89 -24.60 -23.94
N LYS A 57 -16.80 -25.93 -24.08
CA LYS A 57 -16.49 -26.84 -22.97
C LYS A 57 -15.16 -27.55 -23.20
N VAL A 58 -14.39 -27.61 -22.13
CA VAL A 58 -13.15 -28.37 -22.01
C VAL A 58 -13.46 -29.64 -21.21
N PRO A 59 -13.03 -30.84 -21.65
CA PRO A 59 -13.26 -32.06 -20.89
C PRO A 59 -12.66 -31.97 -19.48
N GLY A 60 -13.43 -32.40 -18.47
CA GLY A 60 -12.99 -32.41 -17.07
C GLY A 60 -11.64 -33.11 -16.91
N GLY A 61 -10.70 -32.47 -16.22
CA GLY A 61 -9.33 -32.96 -16.03
C GLY A 61 -8.32 -32.52 -17.11
N SER A 62 -8.76 -31.84 -18.18
CA SER A 62 -7.83 -31.27 -19.18
C SER A 62 -7.27 -29.89 -18.77
N LEU A 63 -7.81 -29.30 -17.69
CA LEU A 63 -7.29 -28.07 -17.12
C LEU A 63 -5.97 -28.35 -16.39
N ASN A 64 -5.02 -27.44 -16.53
CA ASN A 64 -3.72 -27.55 -15.89
C ASN A 64 -3.88 -27.54 -14.35
N SER A 65 -3.33 -28.54 -13.68
CA SER A 65 -3.45 -28.71 -12.21
C SER A 65 -2.78 -27.58 -11.42
N VAL A 66 -1.69 -26.99 -11.94
CA VAL A 66 -1.01 -25.84 -11.34
C VAL A 66 -1.91 -24.60 -11.41
N ALA A 67 -2.56 -24.37 -12.55
CA ALA A 67 -3.52 -23.29 -12.69
C ALA A 67 -4.70 -23.44 -11.71
N LEU A 68 -5.25 -24.65 -11.58
CA LEU A 68 -6.31 -24.94 -10.61
C LEU A 68 -5.87 -24.73 -9.16
N ALA A 69 -4.60 -25.02 -8.84
CA ALA A 69 -4.05 -24.76 -7.52
C ALA A 69 -3.94 -23.25 -7.22
N MET A 70 -3.53 -22.44 -8.21
CA MET A 70 -3.48 -20.99 -8.07
C MET A 70 -4.87 -20.35 -7.92
N LEU A 71 -5.86 -20.86 -8.66
CA LEU A 71 -7.23 -20.36 -8.58
C LEU A 71 -7.87 -20.53 -7.19
N LYS A 72 -7.34 -21.41 -6.31
CA LYS A 72 -7.79 -21.53 -4.92
C LYS A 72 -7.50 -20.30 -4.06
N PHE A 73 -6.55 -19.48 -4.48
CA PHE A 73 -6.24 -18.21 -3.84
C PHE A 73 -6.99 -17.04 -4.49
N LEU A 74 -7.95 -17.31 -5.38
CA LEU A 74 -8.84 -16.29 -5.91
C LEU A 74 -10.25 -16.55 -5.42
N PRO A 75 -10.97 -15.53 -4.93
CA PRO A 75 -12.39 -15.65 -4.64
C PRO A 75 -13.16 -16.04 -5.91
N LEU A 76 -14.19 -16.85 -5.73
CA LEU A 76 -15.08 -17.21 -6.82
C LEU A 76 -16.14 -16.12 -7.00
N SER A 77 -16.42 -15.79 -8.25
CA SER A 77 -17.57 -14.94 -8.57
C SER A 77 -18.81 -15.80 -8.84
N ASN A 78 -19.95 -15.34 -8.32
CA ASN A 78 -21.28 -15.86 -8.66
C ASN A 78 -21.88 -15.14 -9.88
N ASP A 79 -21.22 -14.09 -10.37
CA ASP A 79 -21.60 -13.42 -11.61
C ASP A 79 -21.28 -14.33 -12.80
N PRO A 80 -22.20 -14.50 -13.77
CA PRO A 80 -21.99 -15.38 -14.93
C PRO A 80 -20.81 -14.95 -15.82
N CYS A 81 -20.42 -13.68 -15.77
CA CYS A 81 -19.26 -13.13 -16.48
C CYS A 81 -17.99 -13.15 -15.62
N GLY A 82 -18.06 -13.64 -14.39
CA GLY A 82 -16.92 -13.71 -13.47
C GLY A 82 -16.58 -12.38 -12.81
N GLN A 83 -17.42 -11.35 -12.94
CA GLN A 83 -17.16 -10.04 -12.34
C GLN A 83 -17.21 -10.14 -10.81
N LEU A 84 -16.17 -9.63 -10.15
CA LEU A 84 -16.10 -9.53 -8.70
C LEU A 84 -15.63 -8.15 -8.31
N THR A 85 -16.34 -7.55 -7.36
CA THR A 85 -15.92 -6.31 -6.72
C THR A 85 -15.18 -6.64 -5.42
N TYR A 86 -13.99 -6.07 -5.24
CA TYR A 86 -13.17 -6.27 -4.05
C TYR A 86 -12.52 -4.95 -3.62
N SER A 87 -12.14 -4.84 -2.36
CA SER A 87 -11.31 -3.73 -1.87
C SER A 87 -10.06 -4.30 -1.22
N ILE A 88 -8.96 -3.58 -1.37
CA ILE A 88 -7.72 -3.88 -0.68
C ILE A 88 -7.64 -2.88 0.47
N PRO A 89 -7.93 -3.28 1.72
CA PRO A 89 -7.77 -2.36 2.84
C PRO A 89 -6.30 -1.94 2.92
N GLY A 90 -6.03 -0.69 3.29
CA GLY A 90 -4.70 -0.20 3.64
C GLY A 90 -4.63 0.02 5.15
N ARG A 91 -3.47 -0.27 5.74
CA ARG A 91 -3.16 0.09 7.12
C ARG A 91 -1.82 0.77 7.15
N ASP A 92 -1.77 1.97 7.68
CA ASP A 92 -0.55 2.78 7.78
C ASP A 92 -0.30 3.12 9.24
N HIS A 93 0.93 2.97 9.68
CA HIS A 93 1.41 3.48 10.96
C HIS A 93 2.53 4.48 10.70
N ASP A 94 2.40 5.68 11.25
CA ASP A 94 3.43 6.72 11.17
C ASP A 94 3.78 7.22 12.57
N ASN A 95 5.05 7.08 12.94
CA ASN A 95 5.61 7.55 14.20
C ASN A 95 6.53 8.73 13.93
N GLN A 96 6.18 9.90 14.45
CA GLN A 96 6.96 11.12 14.30
C GLN A 96 7.52 11.56 15.65
N GLU A 97 8.83 11.73 15.72
CA GLU A 97 9.56 12.25 16.86
C GLU A 97 10.25 13.56 16.52
N THR A 98 10.17 14.53 17.42
CA THR A 98 10.94 15.77 17.28
C THR A 98 11.56 16.16 18.61
N GLY A 99 12.72 16.77 18.55
CA GLY A 99 13.31 17.38 19.73
C GLY A 99 14.09 18.62 19.38
N ARG A 100 14.14 19.53 20.35
CA ARG A 100 14.93 20.76 20.26
C ARG A 100 15.59 21.06 21.58
N VAL A 101 16.83 21.56 21.50
CA VAL A 101 17.60 22.05 22.64
C VAL A 101 18.15 23.43 22.33
N ASP A 102 17.85 24.38 23.21
CA ASP A 102 18.34 25.75 23.17
C ASP A 102 19.15 26.02 24.45
N TRP A 103 20.46 26.19 24.30
CA TRP A 103 21.39 26.41 25.41
C TRP A 103 22.13 27.73 25.28
N ASN A 104 21.86 28.66 26.19
CA ASN A 104 22.63 29.89 26.34
C ASN A 104 23.80 29.63 27.31
N ARG A 105 25.02 29.52 26.77
CA ARG A 105 26.24 29.30 27.54
C ARG A 105 26.70 30.58 28.26
N SER A 106 26.48 31.74 27.66
CA SER A 106 26.72 33.07 28.25
C SER A 106 25.75 34.10 27.66
N ALA A 107 25.85 35.37 28.09
CA ALA A 107 25.09 36.47 27.48
C ALA A 107 25.39 36.66 25.97
N THR A 108 26.52 36.13 25.50
CA THR A 108 26.98 36.29 24.11
C THR A 108 26.99 34.99 23.32
N HIS A 109 26.93 33.81 23.95
CA HIS A 109 27.03 32.52 23.27
C HIS A 109 25.79 31.65 23.47
N SER A 110 25.17 31.23 22.36
CA SER A 110 24.06 30.28 22.36
C SER A 110 24.25 29.16 21.34
N ILE A 111 23.71 27.98 21.67
CA ILE A 111 23.71 26.77 20.86
C ILE A 111 22.28 26.30 20.69
N PHE A 112 21.90 26.02 19.44
CA PHE A 112 20.59 25.48 19.07
C PHE A 112 20.78 24.16 18.34
N ALA A 113 20.02 23.13 18.70
CA ALA A 113 19.97 21.85 18.00
C ALA A 113 18.52 21.41 17.84
N TRP A 114 18.14 20.93 16.65
CA TRP A 114 16.85 20.30 16.40
C TRP A 114 17.04 18.98 15.65
N TYR A 115 16.16 18.03 15.90
CA TYR A 115 16.03 16.80 15.12
C TYR A 115 14.56 16.49 14.88
N PHE A 116 14.31 15.81 13.76
CA PHE A 116 13.00 15.25 13.41
C PHE A 116 13.23 13.87 12.79
N VAL A 117 12.54 12.86 13.32
CA VAL A 117 12.58 11.47 12.85
C VAL A 117 11.16 11.06 12.56
N THR A 118 10.95 10.38 11.45
CA THR A 118 9.68 9.73 11.10
C THR A 118 9.96 8.26 10.84
N ASP A 119 9.04 7.39 11.24
CA ASP A 119 9.08 5.95 10.98
C ASP A 119 7.72 5.53 10.44
N PHE A 120 7.71 5.15 9.16
CA PHE A 120 6.51 4.80 8.42
C PHE A 120 6.44 3.30 8.11
N GLU A 121 5.31 2.68 8.44
CA GLU A 121 4.99 1.28 8.16
C GLU A 121 3.69 1.15 7.36
N HIS A 122 3.79 0.45 6.22
CA HIS A 122 2.67 -0.06 5.42
C HIS A 122 2.79 -1.59 5.30
N PRO A 123 2.24 -2.37 6.25
CA PRO A 123 2.33 -3.82 6.23
C PRO A 123 1.67 -4.46 5.00
N PRO A 124 2.25 -5.55 4.45
CA PRO A 124 1.63 -6.29 3.35
C PRO A 124 0.33 -6.96 3.80
N ILE A 125 -0.65 -7.02 2.89
CA ILE A 125 -1.95 -7.63 3.18
C ILE A 125 -2.16 -8.85 2.30
N PHE A 126 -2.15 -10.03 2.93
CA PHE A 126 -2.50 -11.29 2.28
C PHE A 126 -3.42 -12.13 3.17
N ASN A 127 -4.64 -12.36 2.70
CA ASN A 127 -5.68 -13.15 3.38
C ASN A 127 -6.15 -14.31 2.49
N ASN A 128 -5.20 -15.05 1.91
CA ASN A 128 -5.47 -16.11 0.93
C ASN A 128 -6.19 -15.63 -0.35
N ASN A 129 -6.20 -14.32 -0.61
CA ASN A 129 -6.70 -13.71 -1.83
C ASN A 129 -5.53 -13.06 -2.59
N LEU A 130 -5.16 -13.61 -3.75
CA LEU A 130 -4.12 -13.04 -4.61
C LEU A 130 -4.48 -11.66 -5.15
N LEU A 131 -5.77 -11.29 -5.21
CA LEU A 131 -6.19 -9.93 -5.59
C LEU A 131 -5.71 -8.87 -4.59
N ASN A 132 -5.36 -9.26 -3.36
CA ASN A 132 -4.90 -8.33 -2.32
C ASN A 132 -3.38 -8.17 -2.30
N ALA A 133 -2.65 -8.97 -3.09
CA ALA A 133 -1.18 -8.98 -3.09
C ALA A 133 -0.54 -7.85 -3.94
N SER A 134 -1.30 -6.85 -4.35
CA SER A 134 -0.83 -5.74 -5.19
C SER A 134 -0.46 -4.47 -4.40
N THR A 135 -0.38 -4.54 -3.08
CA THR A 135 0.10 -3.43 -2.24
C THR A 135 1.63 -3.43 -2.23
N ASP A 136 2.25 -2.26 -2.35
CA ASP A 136 3.69 -2.10 -2.14
C ASP A 136 3.95 -1.98 -0.62
N PRO A 137 4.45 -3.03 0.05
CA PRO A 137 4.73 -2.93 1.47
C PRO A 137 5.96 -2.06 1.73
N SER A 138 5.89 -1.20 2.74
CA SER A 138 7.04 -0.53 3.31
C SER A 138 7.13 -0.86 4.79
N VAL A 139 8.29 -1.29 5.25
CA VAL A 139 8.54 -1.57 6.67
C VAL A 139 9.79 -0.82 7.09
N ASP A 140 9.76 -0.19 8.27
CA ASP A 140 10.92 0.47 8.88
C ASP A 140 11.51 1.60 8.01
N LEU A 141 10.65 2.41 7.37
CA LEU A 141 11.11 3.57 6.61
C LEU A 141 11.36 4.73 7.59
N ALA A 142 12.57 4.73 8.15
CA ALA A 142 13.05 5.77 9.05
C ALA A 142 13.76 6.91 8.29
N ASP A 143 13.12 8.06 8.17
CA ASP A 143 13.74 9.26 7.59
C ASP A 143 14.18 10.25 8.70
N LEU A 144 15.47 10.58 8.70
CA LEU A 144 16.07 11.54 9.61
C LEU A 144 16.32 12.87 8.88
N LEU A 145 15.64 13.94 9.28
CA LEU A 145 16.02 15.28 8.82
C LEU A 145 17.31 15.73 9.53
N PRO A 146 18.26 16.36 8.81
CA PRO A 146 19.60 16.60 9.32
C PRO A 146 19.60 17.47 10.57
N LEU A 147 20.33 17.02 11.59
CA LEU A 147 20.61 17.76 12.82
C LEU A 147 21.29 19.09 12.47
N SER A 148 20.58 20.22 12.55
CA SER A 148 21.23 21.52 12.38
C SER A 148 21.66 22.07 13.73
N VAL A 149 22.97 22.26 13.90
CA VAL A 149 23.53 22.94 15.07
C VAL A 149 23.93 24.36 14.68
N GLN A 150 23.29 25.36 15.29
CA GLN A 150 23.63 26.76 15.06
C GLN A 150 24.28 27.34 16.32
N LEU A 151 25.50 27.85 16.17
CA LEU A 151 26.16 28.66 17.19
C LEU A 151 25.97 30.14 16.86
N SER A 152 25.51 30.92 17.84
CA SER A 152 25.42 32.36 17.71
C SER A 152 26.35 33.04 18.72
N SER A 153 27.19 33.96 18.24
CA SER A 153 27.97 34.88 19.06
C SER A 153 27.51 36.31 18.81
N ARG A 154 26.95 36.99 19.83
CA ARG A 154 26.76 38.45 19.74
C ARG A 154 28.05 39.13 20.17
N ASN A 155 28.78 39.73 19.23
CA ASN A 155 29.83 40.69 19.55
C ASN A 155 29.18 42.01 19.99
N THR A 156 29.30 42.35 21.26
CA THR A 156 29.07 43.73 21.73
C THR A 156 30.24 44.59 21.25
N HIS A 157 30.14 45.18 20.06
CA HIS A 157 30.93 46.35 19.75
C HIS A 157 30.38 47.50 20.59
N ALA A 158 31.15 47.91 21.62
CA ALA A 158 30.93 49.18 22.27
C ALA A 158 31.20 50.27 21.24
N GLU A 159 30.15 50.98 20.80
CA GLU A 159 30.31 52.29 20.18
C GLU A 159 30.91 53.21 21.24
N CYS A 160 32.22 53.47 21.15
CA CYS A 160 32.84 54.57 21.86
C CYS A 160 32.31 55.87 21.25
N SER A 161 31.38 56.53 21.95
CA SER A 161 31.05 57.94 21.70
C SER A 161 32.27 58.80 21.97
N GLY A 162 32.74 59.50 20.95
CA GLY A 162 33.69 60.62 21.04
C GLY A 162 32.99 61.92 20.68
#